data_AF-A0A496T9Q9-F1
#
_entry.id   AF-A0A496T9Q9-F1
#
_cell.length_a   1.000
_cell.length_b   1.000
_cell.length_c   1.000
_cell.angle_alpha   90.00
_cell.angle_beta   90.00
_cell.angle_gamma   90.00
#
_symmetry.space_group_name_H-M   'P 1'
#
loop_
_entity.id
_entity.type
_entity.pdbx_description
1 polymer ?
#
loop_
_entity_poly.entity_id
_entity_poly.type
_entity_poly.pdbx_seq_one_letter_code
_entity_poly.pdbx_strand_id
1 'polypeptide(L)'
;MDTTKKIKVVQLGLGSIGTSCAKVVLNKNGFELVGAVDVAEDKVGTDLGDLLGLNRKLNLEVSADVQKVLAETEPDVVLHTTQS
;
A
#
# COMPACT_ATOMS: atom_id res chain seq x y z
N MET A 1 9.16 23.74 -4.60
CA MET A 1 8.61 22.46 -4.11
C MET A 1 9.39 22.11 -2.87
N ASP A 2 8.70 21.88 -1.75
CA ASP A 2 9.35 21.41 -0.52
C ASP A 2 9.86 19.99 -0.76
N THR A 3 11.18 19.84 -0.86
CA THR A 3 11.85 18.56 -1.19
C THR A 3 11.89 17.59 -0.01
N THR A 4 11.32 17.98 1.14
CA THR A 4 11.27 17.14 2.35
C THR A 4 9.97 16.34 2.48
N LYS A 5 8.90 16.75 1.80
CA LYS A 5 7.61 16.06 1.86
C LYS A 5 7.65 14.77 1.05
N LYS A 6 7.38 13.64 1.70
CA LYS A 6 7.22 12.34 1.04
C LYS A 6 5.90 12.30 0.26
N ILE A 7 5.92 11.62 -0.88
CA ILE A 7 4.73 11.30 -1.67
C ILE A 7 4.01 10.15 -0.98
N LYS A 8 2.76 10.37 -0.57
CA LYS A 8 1.88 9.37 0.02
C LYS A 8 1.32 8.47 -1.08
N VAL A 9 1.53 7.17 -0.94
CA VAL A 9 1.17 6.15 -1.92
C VAL A 9 0.19 5.16 -1.30
N VAL A 10 -0.88 4.84 -2.03
CA VAL A 10 -1.71 3.65 -1.75
C VAL A 10 -1.44 2.58 -2.81
N GLN A 11 -1.23 1.33 -2.38
CA GLN A 11 -1.14 0.19 -3.28
C GLN A 11 -2.52 -0.47 -3.43
N LEU A 12 -3.05 -0.50 -4.65
CA LEU A 12 -4.32 -1.14 -4.98
C LEU A 12 -4.06 -2.40 -5.83
N GLY A 13 -4.42 -3.55 -5.26
CA GLY A 13 -4.05 -4.88 -5.74
C GLY A 13 -2.72 -5.33 -5.13
N LEU A 14 -2.74 -6.48 -4.45
CA LEU A 14 -1.61 -7.10 -3.76
C LEU A 14 -1.32 -8.48 -4.35
N GLY A 15 -1.37 -8.58 -5.68
CA GLY A 15 -0.82 -9.72 -6.42
C GLY A 15 0.72 -9.72 -6.42
N SER A 16 1.33 -10.57 -7.24
CA SER A 16 2.80 -10.65 -7.37
C SER A 16 3.44 -9.31 -7.78
N ILE A 17 2.82 -8.59 -8.70
CA ILE A 17 3.27 -7.26 -9.14
C ILE A 17 3.04 -6.23 -8.04
N GLY A 18 1.82 -6.16 -7.49
CA GLY A 18 1.47 -5.16 -6.48
C GLY A 18 2.30 -5.25 -5.21
N THR A 19 2.57 -6.47 -4.73
CA THR A 19 3.46 -6.69 -3.58
C THR A 19 4.91 -6.29 -3.88
N SER A 20 5.38 -6.52 -5.11
CA SER A 20 6.71 -6.06 -5.55
C SER A 20 6.78 -4.53 -5.60
N CYS A 21 5.74 -3.87 -6.12
CA CYS A 21 5.64 -2.40 -6.13
C CYS A 21 5.63 -1.83 -4.70
N ALA A 22 4.82 -2.38 -3.79
CA ALA A 22 4.79 -1.96 -2.39
C ALA A 22 6.17 -2.06 -1.72
N LYS A 23 6.92 -3.15 -1.95
CA LYS A 23 8.30 -3.30 -1.47
C LYS A 23 9.24 -2.23 -2.01
N VAL A 24 9.11 -1.86 -3.29
CA VAL A 24 9.93 -0.79 -3.88
C VAL A 24 9.61 0.56 -3.23
N VAL A 25 8.32 0.87 -3.04
CA VAL A 25 7.87 2.11 -2.38
C VAL A 25 8.44 2.21 -0.97
N LEU A 26 8.38 1.14 -0.18
CA LEU A 26 8.89 1.10 1.19
C LEU A 26 10.40 1.35 1.30
N ASN A 27 11.17 1.00 0.27
CA ASN A 27 12.64 1.11 0.26
C ASN A 27 13.14 2.41 -0.39
N LYS A 28 12.28 3.19 -1.04
CA LYS A 28 12.69 4.37 -1.80
C LYS A 28 12.45 5.65 -1.00
N ASN A 29 13.53 6.43 -0.82
CA ASN A 29 13.41 7.76 -0.21
C ASN A 29 12.47 8.66 -1.03
N GLY A 30 11.71 9.49 -0.32
CA GLY A 30 10.71 10.38 -0.93
C GLY A 30 9.33 9.77 -1.10
N PHE A 31 9.13 8.51 -0.71
CA PHE A 31 7.81 7.87 -0.70
C PHE A 31 7.42 7.38 0.69
N GLU A 32 6.11 7.31 0.90
CA GLU A 32 5.49 6.75 2.09
C GLU A 32 4.29 5.91 1.67
N LEU A 33 4.29 4.63 2.03
CA LEU A 33 3.15 3.76 1.78
C LEU A 33 2.15 3.98 2.91
N VAL A 34 0.97 4.54 2.58
CA VAL A 34 -0.03 4.96 3.57
C VAL A 34 -1.27 4.07 3.59
N GLY A 35 -1.43 3.17 2.62
CA GLY A 35 -2.53 2.23 2.59
C GLY A 35 -2.34 1.10 1.58
N ALA A 36 -3.06 0.01 1.79
CA ALA A 36 -3.07 -1.15 0.93
C ALA A 36 -4.48 -1.71 0.79
N VAL A 37 -4.85 -2.05 -0.44
CA VAL A 37 -6.20 -2.53 -0.78
C VAL A 37 -6.11 -3.78 -1.64
N ASP A 38 -6.81 -4.83 -1.25
CA ASP A 38 -7.04 -6.03 -2.04
C ASP A 38 -8.37 -6.66 -1.61
N VAL A 39 -9.09 -7.29 -2.54
CA VAL A 39 -10.41 -7.89 -2.31
C VAL A 39 -10.32 -9.35 -1.89
N ALA A 40 -9.15 -9.98 -1.99
CA ALA A 40 -8.96 -11.37 -1.62
C ALA A 40 -9.13 -11.56 -0.10
N GLU A 41 -10.10 -12.39 0.30
CA GLU A 41 -10.50 -12.59 1.70
C GLU A 41 -9.36 -13.07 2.60
N ASP A 42 -8.40 -13.80 2.04
CA ASP A 42 -7.20 -14.29 2.76
C ASP A 42 -6.19 -13.19 3.08
N LYS A 43 -6.32 -12.00 2.46
CA LYS A 43 -5.44 -10.84 2.68
C LYS A 43 -6.09 -9.76 3.53
N VAL A 44 -7.40 -9.59 3.45
CA VAL A 44 -8.12 -8.53 4.16
C VAL A 44 -7.95 -8.69 5.67
N GLY A 45 -7.68 -7.59 6.37
CA GLY A 45 -7.43 -7.58 7.82
C GLY A 45 -6.01 -8.01 8.22
N THR A 46 -5.17 -8.45 7.27
CA THR A 46 -3.77 -8.78 7.56
C THR A 46 -2.90 -7.53 7.58
N ASP A 47 -1.84 -7.54 8.39
CA ASP A 47 -0.83 -6.49 8.31
C ASP A 47 -0.04 -6.65 7.00
N LEU A 48 0.13 -5.54 6.28
CA LEU A 48 0.86 -5.53 5.03
C LEU A 48 2.31 -6.02 5.18
N GLY A 49 2.95 -5.80 6.33
CA GLY A 49 4.29 -6.30 6.60
C GLY A 49 4.36 -7.83 6.55
N ASP A 50 3.37 -8.52 7.11
CA ASP A 50 3.26 -9.98 7.05
C ASP A 50 3.03 -10.45 5.61
N LEU A 51 2.09 -9.81 4.90
CA LEU A 51 1.75 -10.16 3.52
C LEU A 51 2.95 -10.00 2.58
N LEU A 52 3.79 -9.00 2.83
CA LEU A 52 5.03 -8.76 2.09
C LEU A 52 6.18 -9.69 2.53
N GLY A 53 6.01 -10.50 3.58
CA GLY A 53 7.05 -11.38 4.12
C GLY A 53 8.20 -10.60 4.77
N LEU A 54 7.90 -9.48 5.42
CA LEU A 54 8.88 -8.68 6.14
C LEU A 54 9.04 -9.20 7.57
N ASN A 55 10.24 -9.09 8.13
CA ASN A 55 10.50 -9.40 9.54
C ASN A 55 10.04 -8.29 10.51
N ARG A 56 9.03 -7.50 10.13
CA ARG A 56 8.45 -6.41 10.93
C ARG A 56 7.03 -6.12 10.48
N LYS A 57 6.19 -5.69 11.43
CA LYS A 57 4.86 -5.12 11.13
C LYS A 57 5.01 -3.75 10.50
N LEU A 58 4.09 -3.40 9.61
CA LEU A 58 3.96 -2.04 9.07
C LEU A 58 2.86 -1.24 9.77
N ASN A 59 2.00 -1.92 10.54
CA ASN A 59 0.76 -1.38 11.11
C ASN A 59 -0.14 -0.76 10.02
N LEU A 60 -0.18 -1.43 8.88
CA LEU A 60 -1.02 -1.07 7.73
C LEU A 60 -1.89 -2.28 7.41
N GLU A 61 -3.12 -2.24 7.88
CA GLU A 61 -4.11 -3.28 7.61
C GLU A 61 -4.54 -3.23 6.14
N VAL A 62 -4.61 -4.40 5.50
CA VAL A 62 -5.15 -4.52 4.13
C VAL A 62 -6.67 -4.38 4.19
N SER A 63 -7.20 -3.39 3.49
CA SER A 63 -8.65 -3.14 3.39
C SER A 63 -9.24 -3.74 2.11
N ALA A 64 -10.49 -4.20 2.17
CA ALA A 64 -11.30 -4.48 0.99
C ALA A 64 -11.98 -3.23 0.41
N ASP A 65 -12.01 -2.13 1.17
CA ASP A 65 -12.70 -0.90 0.82
C ASP A 65 -11.70 0.19 0.39
N VAL A 66 -11.65 0.42 -0.93
CA VAL A 66 -10.81 1.47 -1.52
C VAL A 66 -11.28 2.87 -1.14
N GLN A 67 -12.59 3.11 -1.03
CA GLN A 67 -13.14 4.44 -0.76
C GLN A 67 -12.76 4.87 0.66
N LYS A 68 -12.90 3.96 1.62
CA LYS A 68 -12.45 4.17 2.99
C LYS A 68 -10.97 4.53 3.06
N VAL A 69 -10.10 3.74 2.43
CA VAL A 69 -8.64 3.98 2.47
C VAL A 69 -8.28 5.33 1.85
N LEU A 70 -8.88 5.69 0.70
CA LEU A 70 -8.62 6.98 0.06
C LEU A 70 -9.08 8.16 0.92
N ALA A 71 -10.24 8.04 1.58
CA ALA A 71 -10.75 9.08 2.48
C ALA A 71 -9.91 9.25 3.75
N GLU A 72 -9.44 8.15 4.34
CA GLU A 72 -8.67 8.18 5.59
C GLU A 72 -7.20 8.59 5.38
N THR A 73 -6.61 8.23 4.23
CA THR A 73 -5.16 8.40 3.99
C THR A 73 -4.84 9.59 3.08
N GLU A 74 -5.82 10.07 2.31
CA GLU A 74 -5.70 11.18 1.34
C GLU A 74 -4.41 11.11 0.51
N PRO A 75 -4.14 10.01 -0.22
CA PRO A 75 -2.84 9.79 -0.84
C PRO A 75 -2.60 10.76 -2.00
N ASP A 76 -1.33 11.03 -2.29
CA ASP A 76 -0.96 11.83 -3.46
C ASP A 76 -1.10 11.01 -4.75
N VAL A 77 -0.83 9.69 -4.67
CA VAL A 77 -0.91 8.76 -5.80
C VAL A 77 -1.39 7.37 -5.40
N VAL A 78 -1.99 6.65 -6.35
CA VAL A 78 -2.34 5.22 -6.22
C VAL A 78 -1.55 4.41 -7.25
N LEU A 79 -0.92 3.33 -6.80
CA LEU A 79 -0.35 2.31 -7.68
C LEU A 79 -1.40 1.23 -7.90
N HIS A 80 -1.97 1.18 -9.11
CA HIS A 80 -3.06 0.27 -9.47
C HIS A 80 -2.53 -0.94 -10.24
N THR A 81 -2.64 -2.13 -9.66
CA THR A 81 -2.18 -3.39 -10.27
C THR A 81 -3.21 -4.50 -10.06
N THR A 82 -4.40 -4.36 -10.66
CA THR A 82 -5.51 -5.32 -10.49
C THR A 82 -5.81 -6.10 -11.77
N GLN A 83 -6.05 -5.40 -12.88
CA GLN A 83 -6.41 -5.96 -14.17
C GLN A 83 -5.97 -5.01 -15.30
N SER A 84 -6.04 -5.48 -16.55
CA SER A 84 -5.74 -4.70 -17.77
C SER A 84 -6.94 -3.97 -18.32
#